data_AF-A0A8T5E8C6-F1
#
_entry.id   AF-A0A8T5E8C6-F1
#
_cell.length_a   1.000
_cell.length_b   1.000
_cell.length_c   1.000
_cell.angle_alpha   90.00
_cell.angle_beta   90.00
_cell.angle_gamma   90.00
#
_symmetry.space_group_name_H-M   'P 1'
#
loop_
_entity.id
_entity.type
_entity.pdbx_description
1 polymer ?
#
loop_
_entity_poly.entity_id
_entity_poly.type
_entity_poly.pdbx_seq_one_letter_code
_entity_poly.pdbx_strand_id
1 'polypeptide(L)'
;MEVNVYSIPTCAWCEKLKTWMKKKKISFIEHDLTESDSARDEMIEKSHQMATPVTIVKFFEEKEEDGEIIKTLVKENVVVGFEEKKLEAALKEE
;
A
#
# COMPACT_ATOMS: atom_id res chain seq x y z
N MET A 1 0.88 9.28 6.42
CA MET A 1 0.76 8.40 5.24
C MET A 1 1.58 7.14 5.48
N GLU A 2 1.00 5.98 5.22
CA GLU A 2 1.69 4.68 5.25
C GLU A 2 1.42 3.94 3.95
N VAL A 3 2.47 3.42 3.32
CA VAL A 3 2.38 2.70 2.04
C VAL A 3 2.81 1.27 2.27
N ASN A 4 1.87 0.33 2.12
CA ASN A 4 2.10 -1.10 2.24
C ASN A 4 2.05 -1.71 0.84
N VAL A 5 3.11 -2.44 0.46
CA VAL A 5 3.26 -3.07 -0.85
C VAL A 5 3.27 -4.57 -0.65
N TYR A 6 2.22 -5.21 -1.12
CA TYR A 6 2.06 -6.66 -1.10
C TYR A 6 2.63 -7.23 -2.38
N SER A 7 3.66 -8.05 -2.22
CA SER A 7 4.39 -8.63 -3.33
C SER A 7 4.71 -10.10 -3.09
N ILE A 8 5.14 -10.77 -4.16
CA ILE A 8 5.67 -12.14 -4.11
C ILE A 8 7.03 -12.15 -4.80
N PRO A 9 7.97 -13.00 -4.38
CA PRO A 9 9.35 -12.96 -4.86
C PRO A 9 9.45 -13.44 -6.32
N THR A 10 8.46 -14.19 -6.80
CA THR A 10 8.41 -14.74 -8.15
C THR A 10 7.80 -13.81 -9.20
N CYS A 11 7.39 -12.59 -8.82
CA CYS A 11 6.65 -11.68 -9.71
C CYS A 11 7.52 -10.55 -10.27
N ALA A 12 7.75 -10.59 -11.59
CA ALA A 12 8.52 -9.56 -12.31
C ALA A 12 7.90 -8.15 -12.23
N TRP A 13 6.58 -8.03 -12.09
CA TRP A 13 5.91 -6.74 -11.91
C TRP A 13 6.15 -6.14 -10.52
N CYS A 14 6.31 -6.98 -9.50
CA CYS A 14 6.65 -6.51 -8.15
C CYS A 14 8.02 -5.84 -8.13
N GLU A 15 9.03 -6.41 -8.80
CA GLU A 15 10.36 -5.79 -8.90
C GLU A 15 10.31 -4.42 -9.60
N LYS A 16 9.50 -4.30 -10.66
CA LYS A 16 9.29 -3.01 -11.35
C LYS A 16 8.66 -1.97 -10.43
N LEU A 17 7.63 -2.35 -9.65
CA LEU A 17 7.00 -1.48 -8.66
C LEU A 17 8.00 -0.99 -7.61
N LYS A 18 8.75 -1.91 -7.00
CA LYS A 18 9.78 -1.58 -5.99
C LYS A 18 10.82 -0.60 -6.55
N THR A 19 11.28 -0.85 -7.77
CA THR A 19 12.25 0.01 -8.46
C THR A 19 11.67 1.40 -8.72
N TRP A 20 10.42 1.48 -9.17
CA TRP A 20 9.73 2.74 -9.42
C TRP A 20 9.55 3.55 -8.14
N MET A 21 9.11 2.91 -7.05
CA MET A 21 8.94 3.55 -5.74
C MET A 21 10.28 4.04 -5.16
N LYS A 22 11.34 3.22 -5.24
CA LYS A 22 12.70 3.61 -4.86
C LYS A 22 13.20 4.79 -5.69
N LYS A 23 12.96 4.80 -7.01
CA LYS A 23 13.33 5.91 -7.91
C LYS A 23 12.62 7.22 -7.53
N LYS A 24 11.36 7.12 -7.10
CA LYS A 24 10.56 8.25 -6.61
C LYS A 24 10.88 8.62 -5.15
N LYS A 25 11.76 7.88 -4.47
CA LYS A 25 12.13 8.04 -3.06
C LYS A 25 10.93 7.98 -2.10
N ILE A 26 9.98 7.10 -2.41
CA ILE A 26 8.79 6.88 -1.58
C ILE A 26 9.15 5.83 -0.53
N SER A 27 8.88 6.12 0.73
CA SER A 27 8.97 5.11 1.80
C SER A 27 7.77 4.18 1.71
N PHE A 28 8.03 2.88 1.57
CA PHE A 28 7.01 1.85 1.56
C PHE A 28 7.47 0.64 2.37
N ILE A 29 6.50 -0.08 2.93
CA ILE A 29 6.67 -1.30 3.69
C ILE A 29 6.35 -2.45 2.73
N GLU A 30 7.32 -3.30 2.50
CA GLU A 30 7.15 -4.49 1.68
C GLU A 30 6.63 -5.65 2.52
N HIS A 31 5.50 -6.21 2.13
CA HIS A 31 4.94 -7.42 2.71
C HIS A 31 5.03 -8.55 1.69
N ASP A 32 5.72 -9.62 2.08
CA ASP A 32 5.81 -10.82 1.27
C ASP A 32 4.62 -11.74 1.57
N LEU A 33 3.81 -12.00 0.55
CA LEU A 33 2.60 -12.84 0.69
C LEU A 33 2.91 -14.33 0.78
N THR A 34 4.14 -14.75 0.46
CA THR A 34 4.57 -16.15 0.56
C THR A 34 5.03 -16.48 1.98
N GLU A 35 5.52 -15.48 2.72
CA GLU A 35 5.93 -15.63 4.11
C GLU A 35 4.82 -15.25 5.11
N SER A 36 3.83 -14.45 4.70
CA SER A 36 2.75 -13.95 5.57
C SER A 36 1.35 -14.21 5.00
N ASP A 37 0.72 -15.29 5.43
CA ASP A 37 -0.69 -15.61 5.09
C ASP A 37 -1.65 -14.50 5.53
N SER A 38 -1.42 -13.84 6.68
CA SER A 38 -2.27 -12.71 7.09
C SER A 38 -2.19 -11.51 6.15
N ALA A 39 -1.02 -11.21 5.59
CA ALA A 39 -0.87 -10.13 4.61
C ALA A 39 -1.60 -10.48 3.30
N ARG A 40 -1.66 -11.77 2.96
CA ARG A 40 -2.39 -12.27 1.79
C ARG A 40 -3.90 -12.15 1.97
N ASP A 41 -4.39 -12.51 3.14
CA ASP A 41 -5.82 -12.36 3.48
C ASP A 41 -6.23 -10.88 3.49
N GLU A 42 -5.45 -10.00 4.13
CA GLU A 42 -5.69 -8.54 4.11
C GLU A 42 -5.68 -8.00 2.67
N MET A 43 -4.71 -8.40 1.85
CA MET A 43 -4.68 -7.99 0.44
C MET A 43 -5.94 -8.43 -0.30
N ILE A 44 -6.38 -9.68 -0.14
CA ILE A 44 -7.57 -10.20 -0.82
C ILE A 44 -8.84 -9.51 -0.32
N GLU A 45 -8.97 -9.30 0.98
CA GLU A 45 -10.13 -8.61 1.58
C GLU A 45 -10.21 -7.16 1.10
N LYS A 46 -9.08 -6.45 1.06
CA LYS A 46 -9.01 -5.04 0.66
C LYS A 46 -9.14 -4.85 -0.84
N SER A 47 -8.42 -5.65 -1.61
CA SER A 47 -8.34 -5.53 -3.06
C SER A 47 -9.49 -6.25 -3.77
N HIS A 48 -10.13 -7.23 -3.14
CA HIS A 48 -11.01 -8.21 -3.79
C HIS A 48 -10.39 -8.92 -5.00
N GLN A 49 -9.05 -8.91 -5.12
CA GLN A 49 -8.32 -9.51 -6.22
C GLN A 49 -7.16 -10.36 -5.69
N MET A 50 -6.83 -11.42 -6.42
CA MET A 50 -5.70 -12.30 -6.14
C MET A 50 -4.44 -11.92 -6.94
N ALA A 51 -4.48 -10.81 -7.67
CA ALA A 51 -3.39 -10.37 -8.54
C ALA A 51 -2.37 -9.53 -7.77
N THR A 52 -1.09 -9.82 -7.93
CA THR A 52 0.02 -9.02 -7.41
C THR A 52 0.72 -8.28 -8.55
N PRO A 53 1.36 -7.12 -8.30
CA PRO A 53 1.53 -6.43 -7.02
C PRO A 53 0.27 -5.68 -6.54
N VAL A 54 0.10 -5.51 -5.23
CA VAL A 54 -0.94 -4.64 -4.65
C VAL A 54 -0.29 -3.60 -3.76
N THR A 55 -0.70 -2.34 -3.91
CA THR A 55 -0.24 -1.23 -3.07
C THR A 55 -1.42 -0.67 -2.30
N ILE A 56 -1.29 -0.59 -0.98
CA ILE A 56 -2.28 -0.01 -0.09
C ILE A 56 -1.68 1.24 0.55
N VAL A 57 -2.30 2.39 0.33
CA VAL A 57 -1.90 3.68 0.89
C VAL A 57 -2.93 4.09 1.94
N LYS A 58 -2.51 4.12 3.20
CA LYS A 58 -3.32 4.50 4.37
C LYS A 58 -2.94 5.91 4.83
N PHE A 59 -3.89 6.83 4.83
CA PHE A 59 -3.75 8.19 5.36
C PHE A 59 -4.40 8.25 6.73
N PHE A 60 -3.63 8.71 7.70
CA PHE A 60 -4.08 8.86 9.07
C PHE A 60 -4.05 10.34 9.41
N GLU A 61 -5.12 10.83 10.03
CA GLU A 61 -5.14 12.14 10.67
C GLU A 61 -5.11 11.94 12.18
N GLU A 62 -4.29 12.75 12.82
CA GLU A 62 -4.22 12.85 14.27
C GLU A 62 -5.20 13.95 14.67
N LYS A 63 -6.31 13.55 15.31
CA LYS A 63 -7.27 14.49 15.88
C LYS A 63 -7.11 14.45 17.39
N GLU A 64 -6.95 15.62 17.98
CA GLU A 64 -6.97 15.78 19.42
C GLU A 64 -8.43 15.85 19.86
N GLU A 65 -8.88 14.85 20.59
CA GLU A 65 -10.21 14.82 21.21
C GLU A 65 -10.02 14.49 22.70
N ASP A 66 -10.54 15.34 23.58
CA ASP A 66 -10.41 15.22 25.04
C ASP A 66 -8.96 15.07 25.58
N GLY A 67 -7.98 15.65 24.88
CA GLY A 67 -6.56 15.58 25.29
C GLY A 67 -5.85 14.27 24.94
N GLU A 68 -6.51 13.35 24.22
CA GLU A 68 -5.89 12.18 23.62
C GLU A 68 -5.70 12.39 22.11
N ILE A 69 -4.52 12.01 21.60
CA ILE A 69 -4.23 12.03 20.16
C ILE A 69 -4.84 10.77 19.55
N ILE A 70 -5.98 10.91 18.88
CA ILE A 70 -6.65 9.81 18.19
C ILE A 70 -6.14 9.76 16.75
N LYS A 71 -5.31 8.76 16.45
CA LYS A 71 -4.89 8.44 15.08
C LYS A 71 -6.03 7.73 14.35
N THR A 72 -6.79 8.48 13.55
CA THR A 72 -7.92 7.93 12.78
C THR A 72 -7.51 7.75 11.32
N LEU A 73 -7.86 6.60 10.73
CA LEU A 73 -7.71 6.38 9.29
C LEU A 73 -8.76 7.23 8.56
N VAL A 74 -8.32 8.16 7.73
CA VAL A 74 -9.21 9.09 7.03
C VAL A 74 -9.34 8.79 5.54
N LYS A 75 -8.33 8.14 4.94
CA LYS A 75 -8.34 7.76 3.54
C LYS A 75 -7.55 6.47 3.36
N GLU A 76 -8.09 5.55 2.58
CA GLU A 76 -7.45 4.30 2.20
C GLU A 76 -7.53 4.18 0.68
N ASN A 77 -6.40 4.04 0.01
CA ASN A 77 -6.35 3.81 -1.44
C ASN A 77 -5.72 2.45 -1.70
N VAL A 78 -6.40 1.62 -2.48
CA VAL A 78 -5.92 0.32 -2.90
C VAL A 78 -5.66 0.36 -4.40
N VAL A 79 -4.42 0.10 -4.80
CA VAL A 79 -3.99 0.05 -6.19
C VAL A 79 -3.56 -1.37 -6.51
N VAL A 80 -4.28 -1.98 -7.44
CA VAL A 80 -3.99 -3.34 -7.92
C VAL A 80 -3.19 -3.26 -9.20
N GLY A 81 -2.10 -4.02 -9.27
CA GLY A 81 -1.19 -4.05 -10.39
C GLY A 81 -0.15 -2.92 -10.38
N PHE A 82 0.65 -2.89 -11.44
CA PHE A 82 1.66 -1.85 -11.65
C PHE A 82 1.18 -0.83 -12.68
N GLU A 83 0.42 0.17 -12.22
CA GLU A 83 0.01 1.32 -13.02
C GLU A 83 0.59 2.60 -12.42
N GLU A 84 1.63 3.15 -13.06
CA GLU A 84 2.34 4.35 -12.60
C GLU A 84 1.37 5.51 -12.31
N LYS A 85 0.41 5.76 -13.21
CA LYS A 85 -0.57 6.83 -13.04
C LYS A 85 -1.47 6.63 -11.81
N LYS A 86 -1.95 5.40 -11.58
CA LYS A 86 -2.79 5.09 -10.41
C LYS A 86 -2.01 5.17 -9.11
N LEU A 87 -0.76 4.70 -9.12
CA LEU A 87 0.13 4.80 -7.97
C LEU A 87 0.42 6.27 -7.64
N GLU A 88 0.75 7.09 -8.63
CA GLU A 88 0.94 8.53 -8.43
C GLU A 88 -0.31 9.20 -7.91
N ALA A 89 -1.49 8.85 -8.43
CA ALA A 89 -2.76 9.40 -7.94
C ALA A 89 -3.09 8.94 -6.52
N ALA A 90 -2.78 7.69 -6.15
CA ALA A 90 -3.00 7.19 -4.80
C ALA A 90 -2.03 7.81 -3.77
N LEU A 91 -0.85 8.24 -4.22
CA LEU A 91 0.19 8.86 -3.40
C LEU A 91 0.06 10.38 -3.33
N LYS A 92 -0.53 11.01 -4.34
CA LYS A 92 -0.83 12.45 -4.32
C LYS A 92 -2.18 12.64 -3.64
N GLU A 93 -2.16 13.28 -2.48
CA GLU A 93 -3.37 13.89 -1.91
C GLU A 93 -3.86 14.98 -2.88
N GLU A 94 -4.78 14.63 -3.76
CA GLU A 94 -5.66 15.57 -4.47
C GLU A 94 -7.03 15.58 -3.80
#